data_AF-A0A3B8MDD5-F1
#
_entry.id   AF-A0A3B8MDD5-F1
#
_cell.length_a   1.000
_cell.length_b   1.000
_cell.length_c   1.000
_cell.angle_alpha   90.00
_cell.angle_beta   90.00
_cell.angle_gamma   90.00
#
_symmetry.space_group_name_H-M   'P 1'
#
loop_
_entity.id
_entity.type
_entity.pdbx_description
1 polymer ?
#
loop_
_entity_poly.entity_id
_entity_poly.type
_entity_poly.pdbx_seq_one_letter_code
_entity_poly.pdbx_strand_id
1 'polypeptide(L)'
;MNLDESQIRSVVENVVRNLSTPSAPAIVSANGSAGHGDDGIFETLEEAVSAAKTAQRDLEALSLETRRAIIDKIRETSLAHAQGISQQTREETGMGRVPHKIRKFEVVARETPGVE
;
A
#
# COMPACT_ATOMS: atom_id res chain seq x y z
N MET A 1 -27.33 25.60 -25.14
CA MET A 1 -26.63 24.29 -25.07
C MET A 1 -27.73 23.24 -25.00
N ASN A 2 -28.20 22.76 -26.16
CA ASN A 2 -29.25 21.75 -26.20
C ASN A 2 -28.56 20.39 -26.08
N LEU A 3 -28.56 19.82 -24.88
CA LEU A 3 -28.13 18.45 -24.67
C LEU A 3 -29.15 17.56 -25.38
N ASP A 4 -28.67 16.79 -26.37
CA ASP A 4 -29.52 15.89 -27.15
C ASP A 4 -29.95 14.71 -26.27
N GLU A 5 -31.24 14.40 -26.27
CA GLU A 5 -31.84 13.35 -25.44
C GLU A 5 -31.20 11.98 -25.72
N SER A 6 -30.73 11.79 -26.97
CA SER A 6 -29.99 10.61 -27.39
C SER A 6 -28.66 10.43 -26.62
N GLN A 7 -27.96 11.52 -26.33
CA GLN A 7 -26.68 11.51 -25.63
C GLN A 7 -26.86 11.19 -24.15
N ILE A 8 -27.88 11.78 -23.52
CA ILE A 8 -28.21 11.50 -22.12
C ILE A 8 -28.58 10.02 -21.96
N ARG A 9 -29.39 9.47 -22.88
CA ARG A 9 -29.77 8.05 -22.86
C ARG A 9 -28.56 7.13 -22.97
N SER A 10 -27.64 7.42 -23.90
CA SER A 10 -26.42 6.63 -24.08
C SER A 10 -25.52 6.66 -22.84
N VAL A 11 -25.40 7.82 -22.18
CA VAL A 11 -24.61 7.93 -20.93
C VAL A 11 -25.25 7.12 -19.80
N VAL A 12 -26.57 7.22 -19.61
CA VAL A 12 -27.28 6.48 -18.56
C VAL A 12 -27.20 4.96 -18.79
N GLU A 13 -27.35 4.51 -20.03
CA GLU A 13 -27.26 3.09 -20.39
C GLU A 13 -25.87 2.52 -20.11
N ASN A 14 -24.81 3.28 -20.42
CA ASN A 14 -23.43 2.91 -20.10
C ASN A 14 -23.17 2.86 -18.60
N VAL A 15 -23.75 3.77 -17.81
CA VAL A 15 -23.60 3.79 -16.34
C VAL A 15 -24.30 2.59 -15.70
N VAL A 16 -25.54 2.27 -16.12
CA VAL A 16 -26.29 1.12 -15.59
C VAL A 16 -25.57 -0.19 -15.93
N ARG A 17 -24.98 -0.30 -17.12
CA ARG A 17 -24.23 -1.50 -17.54
C ARG A 17 -22.97 -1.72 -16.71
N ASN A 18 -22.27 -0.63 -16.36
CA ASN A 18 -21.07 -0.68 -15.53
C ASN A 18 -21.38 -0.93 -14.04
N LEU A 19 -22.55 -0.54 -13.55
CA LEU A 19 -23.00 -0.87 -12.19
C LEU A 19 -23.52 -2.32 -12.07
N SER A 20 -23.99 -2.90 -13.17
CA SER A 20 -24.54 -4.27 -13.21
C SER A 20 -23.49 -5.35 -13.43
N THR A 21 -22.22 -4.99 -13.60
CA THR A 21 -21.10 -5.92 -13.70
C THR A 21 -20.40 -6.03 -12.35
N PRO A 22 -20.73 -7.02 -11.51
CA PRO A 22 -19.94 -7.32 -10.32
C PRO A 22 -18.61 -7.92 -10.78
N SER A 23 -17.63 -7.07 -11.06
CA SER A 23 -16.23 -7.52 -11.08
C SER A 23 -15.81 -7.65 -9.63
N ALA A 24 -16.04 -8.84 -9.06
CA ALA A 24 -15.45 -9.20 -7.78
C ALA A 24 -13.92 -9.15 -7.95
N PRO A 25 -13.18 -8.44 -7.09
CA PRO A 25 -11.73 -8.49 -7.14
C PRO A 25 -11.30 -9.94 -6.89
N ALA A 26 -10.42 -10.45 -7.75
CA ALA A 26 -9.79 -11.74 -7.54
C ALA A 26 -9.00 -11.67 -6.23
N ILE A 27 -9.49 -12.37 -5.21
CA ILE A 27 -8.71 -12.69 -4.02
C ILE A 27 -7.57 -13.61 -4.48
N VAL A 28 -6.40 -13.03 -4.68
CA VAL A 28 -5.17 -13.82 -4.80
C VAL A 28 -4.95 -14.51 -3.46
N SER A 29 -5.33 -15.79 -3.39
CA SER A 29 -4.92 -16.66 -2.28
C SER A 29 -3.40 -16.79 -2.34
N ALA A 30 -2.73 -15.99 -1.53
CA ALA A 30 -1.31 -16.16 -1.27
C ALA A 30 -1.13 -17.47 -0.50
N ASN A 31 -0.88 -18.57 -1.21
CA ASN A 31 -0.23 -19.75 -0.65
C ASN A 31 1.24 -19.40 -0.37
N GLY A 32 1.47 -18.59 0.65
CA GLY A 32 2.77 -18.41 1.29
C GLY A 32 2.86 -19.41 2.43
N SER A 33 3.85 -20.30 2.40
CA SER A 33 4.18 -21.21 3.49
C SER A 33 4.25 -20.46 4.81
N ALA A 34 3.50 -20.94 5.80
CA ALA A 34 3.45 -20.48 7.18
C ALA A 34 4.84 -20.46 7.85
N GLY A 35 5.59 -19.38 7.66
CA GLY A 35 6.58 -18.91 8.62
C GLY A 35 5.85 -18.01 9.60
N HIS A 36 5.97 -18.27 10.90
CA HIS A 36 5.29 -17.49 11.93
C HIS A 36 5.85 -16.06 11.94
N GLY A 37 5.26 -15.14 11.17
CA GLY A 37 5.56 -13.72 11.25
C GLY A 37 6.95 -13.28 10.77
N ASP A 38 7.69 -14.09 10.01
CA ASP A 38 9.08 -13.79 9.59
C ASP A 38 9.19 -12.46 8.81
N ASP A 39 8.15 -12.08 8.06
CA ASP A 39 8.04 -10.80 7.36
C ASP A 39 6.97 -9.86 7.95
N GLY A 40 6.52 -10.13 9.18
CA GLY A 40 5.46 -9.36 9.84
C GLY A 40 4.04 -9.64 9.33
N ILE A 41 3.84 -10.76 8.61
CA ILE A 41 2.53 -11.22 8.14
C ILE A 41 2.04 -12.35 9.06
N PHE A 42 0.81 -12.21 9.58
CA PHE A 42 0.18 -13.14 10.52
C PHE A 42 -1.19 -13.59 10.02
N GLU A 43 -1.65 -14.75 10.48
CA GLU A 43 -2.96 -15.30 10.09
C GLU A 43 -4.11 -14.55 10.76
N THR A 44 -3.90 -14.11 12.00
CA THR A 44 -4.91 -13.39 12.79
C THR A 44 -4.44 -11.99 13.19
N LEU A 45 -5.41 -11.10 13.43
CA LEU A 45 -5.15 -9.75 13.91
C LEU A 45 -4.52 -9.78 15.31
N GLU A 46 -5.01 -10.66 16.17
CA GLU A 46 -4.58 -10.81 17.57
C GLU A 46 -3.09 -11.17 17.66
N GLU A 47 -2.63 -12.08 16.78
CA GLU A 47 -1.21 -12.43 16.66
C GLU A 47 -0.36 -11.23 16.25
N ALA A 48 -0.78 -10.50 15.20
CA ALA A 48 -0.06 -9.31 14.74
C ALA A 48 0.04 -8.25 15.84
N VAL A 49 -1.04 -7.99 16.58
CA VAL A 49 -1.06 -7.03 17.69
C VAL A 49 -0.15 -7.47 18.83
N SER A 50 -0.18 -8.76 19.19
CA SER A 50 0.68 -9.32 20.24
C SER A 50 2.18 -9.22 19.89
N ALA A 51 2.52 -9.56 18.64
CA ALA A 51 3.88 -9.45 18.12
C ALA A 51 4.35 -7.99 18.09
N ALA A 52 3.53 -7.07 17.56
CA ALA A 52 3.86 -5.64 17.52
C ALA A 52 4.08 -5.06 18.92
N LYS A 53 3.28 -5.46 19.93
CA LYS A 53 3.45 -5.03 21.32
C LYS A 53 4.75 -5.52 21.96
N THR A 54 5.28 -6.64 21.50
CA THR A 54 6.58 -7.15 21.96
C THR A 54 7.72 -6.41 21.25
N ALA A 55 7.66 -6.33 19.92
CA ALA A 55 8.66 -5.61 19.12
C ALA A 55 8.79 -4.12 19.50
N GLN A 56 7.68 -3.46 19.87
CA GLN A 56 7.71 -2.07 20.31
C GLN A 56 8.51 -1.88 21.61
N ARG A 57 8.38 -2.80 22.57
CA ARG A 57 9.16 -2.75 23.83
C ARG A 57 10.64 -2.98 23.56
N ASP A 58 10.96 -3.90 22.65
CA ASP A 58 12.34 -4.17 22.25
C ASP A 58 12.95 -2.96 21.52
N LEU A 59 12.20 -2.35 20.59
CA LEU A 59 12.60 -1.13 19.88
C LEU A 59 12.84 0.03 20.87
N GLU A 60 11.97 0.19 21.87
CA GLU A 60 12.11 1.20 22.93
C GLU A 60 13.32 0.99 23.84
N ALA A 61 13.80 -0.24 23.97
CA ALA A 61 15.03 -0.54 24.71
C ALA A 61 16.30 -0.20 23.89
N LEU A 62 16.19 -0.06 22.57
CA LEU A 62 17.33 0.25 21.71
C LEU A 62 17.77 1.72 21.84
N SER A 63 19.06 1.94 21.58
CA SER A 63 19.63 3.28 21.48
C SER A 63 19.04 4.08 20.31
N LEU A 64 19.06 5.41 20.40
CA LEU A 64 18.65 6.29 19.31
C LEU A 64 19.49 6.09 18.04
N GLU A 65 20.77 5.73 18.19
CA GLU A 65 21.65 5.43 17.06
C GLU A 65 21.18 4.19 16.31
N THR A 66 20.84 3.12 17.03
CA THR A 66 20.31 1.88 16.44
C THR A 66 18.99 2.13 15.73
N ARG A 67 18.07 2.90 16.36
CA ARG A 67 16.80 3.27 15.72
C ARG A 67 17.01 4.09 14.44
N ARG A 68 17.98 5.02 14.46
CA ARG A 68 18.35 5.79 13.26
C ARG A 68 18.85 4.87 12.15
N ALA A 69 19.70 3.89 12.46
CA ALA A 69 20.18 2.92 11.48
C ALA A 69 19.05 2.07 10.87
N ILE A 70 18.06 1.67 11.69
CA ILE A 70 16.86 0.98 11.21
C ILE A 70 16.08 1.87 10.23
N ILE A 71 15.81 3.12 10.61
CA ILE A 71 15.08 4.09 9.78
C ILE A 71 15.82 4.35 8.46
N ASP A 72 17.14 4.51 8.50
CA ASP A 72 17.94 4.74 7.30
C ASP A 72 17.86 3.56 6.33
N LYS A 73 17.85 2.32 6.85
CA LYS A 73 17.62 1.13 6.03
C LYS A 73 16.21 1.04 5.46
N ILE A 74 15.19 1.43 6.22
CA ILE A 74 13.81 1.53 5.71
C ILE A 74 13.73 2.53 4.56
N ARG A 75 14.37 3.70 4.69
CA ARG A 75 14.42 4.74 3.65
C ARG A 75 15.13 4.26 2.39
N GLU A 76 16.30 3.63 2.55
CA GLU A 76 17.07 3.07 1.44
C GLU A 76 16.25 2.03 0.65
N THR A 77 15.67 1.06 1.36
CA THR A 77 14.84 0.00 0.76
C THR A 77 13.60 0.59 0.08
N SER A 78 12.94 1.56 0.71
CA SER A 78 11.76 2.24 0.14
C SER A 78 12.08 2.90 -1.20
N LEU A 79 13.24 3.54 -1.32
CA LEU A 79 13.68 4.16 -2.57
C LEU A 79 14.05 3.11 -3.63
N ALA A 80 14.76 2.05 -3.23
CA ALA A 80 15.17 0.96 -4.13
C ALA A 80 13.96 0.25 -4.77
N HIS A 81 12.87 0.09 -4.03
CA HIS A 81 11.66 -0.59 -4.49
C HIS A 81 10.53 0.34 -4.97
N ALA A 82 10.74 1.66 -4.94
CA ALA A 82 9.70 2.66 -5.22
C ALA A 82 9.00 2.45 -6.57
N GLN A 83 9.77 2.12 -7.63
CA GLN A 83 9.22 1.90 -8.96
C GLN A 83 8.32 0.66 -9.00
N GLY A 84 8.79 -0.47 -8.48
CA GLY A 84 8.07 -1.75 -8.49
C GLY A 84 6.75 -1.65 -7.72
N ILE A 85 6.80 -1.14 -6.48
CA ILE A 85 5.61 -0.97 -5.64
C ILE A 85 4.62 0.02 -6.29
N SER A 86 5.13 1.10 -6.90
CA SER A 86 4.27 2.09 -7.58
C SER A 86 3.52 1.50 -8.77
N GLN A 87 4.16 0.62 -9.54
CA GLN A 87 3.55 -0.08 -10.65
C GLN A 87 2.49 -1.06 -10.15
N GLN A 88 2.85 -1.93 -9.20
CA GLN A 88 1.93 -2.90 -8.58
C GLN A 88 0.71 -2.21 -7.98
N THR A 89 0.90 -1.11 -7.26
CA THR A 89 -0.21 -0.35 -6.67
C THR A 89 -1.17 0.17 -7.74
N ARG A 90 -0.68 0.60 -8.91
CA ARG A 90 -1.55 1.07 -10.00
C ARG A 90 -2.29 -0.10 -10.65
N GLU A 91 -1.63 -1.23 -10.84
CA GLU A 91 -2.22 -2.44 -11.39
C GLU A 91 -3.34 -2.98 -10.49
N GLU A 92 -3.10 -3.03 -9.19
CA GLU A 92 -4.05 -3.52 -8.20
C GLU A 92 -5.24 -2.58 -8.01
N THR A 93 -4.99 -1.27 -7.84
CA THR A 93 -6.03 -0.31 -7.44
C THR A 93 -6.65 0.46 -8.61
N GLY A 94 -5.99 0.51 -9.76
CA GLY A 94 -6.37 1.39 -10.89
C GLY A 94 -6.15 2.89 -10.64
N MET A 95 -5.71 3.32 -9.46
CA MET A 95 -5.71 4.73 -9.04
C MET A 95 -4.36 5.45 -9.18
N GLY A 96 -4.40 6.72 -9.58
CA GLY A 96 -3.25 7.64 -9.61
C GLY A 96 -2.26 7.39 -10.75
N ARG A 97 -1.12 8.08 -10.76
CA ARG A 97 -0.07 7.93 -11.80
C ARG A 97 1.20 7.37 -11.19
N VAL A 98 1.85 6.41 -11.86
CA VAL A 98 3.08 5.75 -11.37
C VAL A 98 4.19 6.76 -11.02
N PRO A 99 4.52 7.77 -11.87
CA PRO A 99 5.54 8.76 -11.51
C PRO A 99 5.22 9.54 -10.23
N HIS A 100 3.94 9.84 -9.98
CA HIS A 100 3.54 10.53 -8.75
C HIS A 100 3.67 9.63 -7.52
N LYS A 101 3.39 8.33 -7.65
CA LYS A 101 3.60 7.36 -6.57
C LYS A 101 5.09 7.20 -6.24
N ILE A 102 5.96 7.14 -7.25
CA ILE A 102 7.42 7.14 -7.07
C ILE A 102 7.85 8.41 -6.31
N ARG A 103 7.37 9.58 -6.74
CA ARG A 103 7.67 10.85 -6.06
C ARG A 103 7.22 10.85 -4.59
N LYS A 104 6.10 10.20 -4.25
CA LYS A 104 5.67 10.06 -2.85
C LYS A 104 6.69 9.27 -2.02
N PHE A 105 7.26 8.18 -2.55
CA PHE A 105 8.34 7.45 -1.87
C PHE A 105 9.58 8.33 -1.68
N GLU A 106 9.98 9.09 -2.71
CA GLU A 106 11.12 10.01 -2.60
C GLU A 106 10.94 11.04 -1.49
N VAL A 107 9.75 11.66 -1.43
CA VAL A 107 9.41 12.67 -0.42
C VAL A 107 9.41 12.04 0.98
N VAL A 108 8.70 10.93 1.19
CA VAL A 108 8.65 10.28 2.52
C VAL A 108 10.03 9.82 2.98
N ALA A 109 10.82 9.23 2.10
CA ALA A 109 12.15 8.74 2.47
C ALA A 109 13.14 9.86 2.82
N ARG A 110 13.00 11.05 2.22
CA ARG A 110 13.97 12.15 2.37
C ARG A 110 13.54 13.27 3.30
N GLU A 111 12.24 13.50 3.43
CA GLU A 111 11.70 14.70 4.06
C GLU A 111 11.01 14.41 5.40
N THR A 112 10.70 13.15 5.74
CA THR A 112 10.13 12.81 7.05
C THR A 112 11.18 12.98 8.16
N PRO A 113 10.98 13.91 9.11
CA PRO A 113 11.94 14.20 10.16
C PRO A 113 11.81 13.21 11.34
N GLY A 114 12.83 13.20 12.20
CA GLY A 114 12.79 12.51 13.48
C GLY A 114 13.22 11.04 13.44
N VAL A 115 13.45 10.49 14.65
CA VAL A 115 13.73 9.07 14.93
C VAL A 115 12.86 8.55 16.09
N GLU A 116 11.87 9.37 16.49
CA GLU A 116 10.96 9.15 17.62
C GLU A 116 9.95 8.05 17.31
#